data_AF-A0A5J4U9F7-F1
#
_entry.id   AF-A0A5J4U9F7-F1
#
_cell.length_a   1.000
_cell.length_b   1.000
_cell.length_c   1.000
_cell.angle_alpha   90.00
_cell.angle_beta   90.00
_cell.angle_gamma   90.00
#
_symmetry.space_group_name_H-M   'P 1'
#
loop_
_entity.id
_entity.type
_entity.pdbx_description
1 polymer ?
#
loop_
_entity_poly.entity_id
_entity_poly.type
_entity_poly.pdbx_seq_one_letter_code
_entity_poly.pdbx_strand_id
1 'polypeptide(L)'
;MKKCKKNNSKEIEFKLTEYYITYDIETFEKFIKQNYGEDSTIISYLIPYCIASTVKINSGIHSFCYDIRQVDFLDQWLDQVFEEAKQIKKDNKYDDESIPQHYEVPVIGFNSAKFDVSLVFKNLKSKNWRIIKHIGRGTVAKQII
;
A
#
# COMPACT_ATOMS: atom_id res chain seq x y z
N MET A 1 -38.99 -32.93 16.49
CA MET A 1 -38.12 -31.75 16.64
C MET A 1 -36.67 -32.19 16.79
N LYS A 2 -35.83 -32.01 15.76
CA LYS A 2 -34.39 -32.23 15.86
C LYS A 2 -33.78 -31.02 16.57
N LYS A 3 -33.19 -31.22 17.75
CA LYS A 3 -32.35 -30.20 18.40
C LYS A 3 -31.11 -30.01 17.54
N CYS A 4 -30.92 -28.83 16.96
CA CYS A 4 -29.63 -28.44 16.39
C CYS A 4 -28.61 -28.39 17.53
N LYS A 5 -27.59 -29.24 17.45
CA LYS A 5 -26.37 -29.08 18.26
C LYS A 5 -25.71 -27.77 17.79
N LYS A 6 -25.53 -26.81 18.70
CA LYS A 6 -24.63 -25.69 18.48
C LYS A 6 -23.23 -26.29 18.33
N ASN A 7 -22.69 -26.28 17.11
CA ASN A 7 -21.28 -26.52 16.90
C ASN A 7 -20.53 -25.32 17.51
N ASN A 8 -19.76 -25.56 18.56
CA ASN A 8 -18.78 -24.60 19.08
C ASN A 8 -17.55 -24.54 18.16
N SER A 9 -17.75 -24.21 16.88
CA SER A 9 -16.66 -23.57 16.15
C SER A 9 -16.62 -22.14 16.68
N LYS A 10 -15.55 -21.76 17.40
CA LYS A 10 -15.25 -20.34 17.62
C LYS A 10 -15.27 -19.70 16.23
N GLU A 11 -16.37 -19.06 15.86
CA GLU A 11 -16.45 -18.25 14.66
C GLU A 11 -15.26 -17.29 14.67
N ILE A 12 -14.74 -16.96 13.50
CA ILE A 12 -13.64 -16.01 13.35
C ILE A 12 -14.10 -14.69 13.98
N GLU A 13 -13.71 -14.48 15.23
CA GLU A 13 -14.05 -13.27 15.97
C GLU A 13 -13.26 -12.14 15.33
N PHE A 14 -13.95 -11.35 14.51
CA PHE A 14 -13.36 -10.19 13.87
C PHE A 14 -13.12 -9.11 14.94
N LYS A 15 -11.86 -8.82 15.24
CA LYS A 15 -11.49 -7.61 15.96
C LYS A 15 -11.01 -6.56 14.96
N LEU A 16 -11.36 -5.31 15.24
CA LEU A 16 -10.98 -4.19 14.41
C LEU A 16 -9.45 -4.07 14.38
N THR A 17 -8.88 -3.86 13.19
CA THR A 17 -7.47 -3.44 13.08
C THR A 17 -7.36 -1.99 13.50
N GLU A 18 -6.62 -1.71 14.58
CA GLU A 18 -6.51 -0.36 15.18
C GLU A 18 -5.30 0.41 14.63
N TYR A 19 -4.27 -0.31 14.17
CA TYR A 19 -2.98 0.25 13.77
C TYR A 19 -2.72 0.02 12.28
N TYR A 20 -2.23 1.06 11.60
CA TYR A 20 -2.14 1.12 10.15
C TYR A 20 -1.12 2.17 9.68
N ILE A 21 -0.77 2.10 8.39
CA ILE A 21 0.03 3.12 7.69
C ILE A 21 -0.87 3.80 6.68
N THR A 22 -0.77 5.12 6.57
CA THR A 22 -1.32 5.87 5.44
C THR A 22 -0.20 6.47 4.61
N TYR A 23 -0.45 6.71 3.33
CA TYR A 23 0.47 7.45 2.49
C TYR A 23 -0.25 8.32 1.47
N ASP A 24 0.46 9.34 0.98
CA ASP A 24 0.06 10.18 -0.13
C ASP A 24 1.28 10.49 -1.00
N ILE A 25 1.10 10.57 -2.31
CA ILE A 25 2.18 10.78 -3.28
C ILE A 25 1.91 12.05 -4.08
N GLU A 26 2.83 13.00 -3.99
CA GLU A 26 2.81 14.14 -4.88
C GLU A 26 3.57 13.81 -6.16
N THR A 27 3.01 14.23 -7.29
CA THR A 27 3.57 13.96 -8.62
C THR A 27 3.69 15.26 -9.39
N PHE A 28 4.68 15.33 -10.28
CA PHE A 28 4.80 16.44 -11.22
C PHE A 28 4.75 15.93 -12.66
N GLU A 29 4.27 16.78 -13.56
CA GLU A 29 4.18 16.49 -14.98
C GLU A 29 5.53 16.78 -15.68
N LYS A 30 6.06 15.78 -16.38
CA LYS A 30 7.21 15.92 -17.28
C LYS A 30 6.75 15.83 -18.72
N PHE A 31 6.80 16.95 -19.43
CA PHE A 31 6.50 17.01 -20.86
C PHE A 31 7.57 16.31 -21.70
N ILE A 32 7.14 15.45 -22.63
CA ILE A 32 8.03 14.60 -23.44
C ILE A 32 7.65 14.51 -24.93
N LYS A 33 6.39 14.77 -25.31
CA LYS A 33 5.87 14.73 -26.70
C LYS A 33 6.51 13.62 -27.56
N GLN A 34 6.28 12.36 -27.17
CA GLN A 34 6.87 11.19 -27.80
C GLN A 34 5.83 10.43 -28.63
N ASN A 35 6.08 10.23 -29.92
CA ASN A 35 5.23 9.42 -30.77
C ASN A 35 5.38 7.92 -30.44
N TYR A 36 4.28 7.18 -30.49
CA TYR A 36 4.22 5.74 -30.29
C TYR A 36 3.39 5.12 -31.42
N GLY A 37 4.07 4.51 -32.39
CA GLY A 37 3.44 4.12 -33.66
C GLY A 37 3.08 5.33 -34.52
N GLU A 38 2.19 5.12 -35.49
CA GLU A 38 1.79 6.16 -36.46
C GLU A 38 0.74 7.12 -35.91
N ASP A 39 -0.16 6.63 -35.04
CA ASP A 39 -1.38 7.35 -34.65
C ASP A 39 -1.44 7.78 -33.18
N SER A 40 -0.38 7.54 -32.38
CA SER A 40 -0.43 7.89 -30.95
C SER A 40 0.78 8.68 -30.49
N THR A 41 0.56 9.61 -29.57
CA THR A 41 1.59 10.47 -28.99
C THR A 41 1.39 10.59 -27.49
N ILE A 42 2.45 10.33 -26.73
CA ILE A 42 2.49 10.59 -25.29
C ILE A 42 2.96 12.03 -25.08
N ILE A 43 2.08 12.86 -24.53
CA ILE A 43 2.36 14.29 -24.32
C ILE A 43 3.28 14.49 -23.11
N SER A 44 3.04 13.74 -22.03
CA SER A 44 3.75 13.87 -20.77
C SER A 44 3.73 12.57 -19.95
N TYR A 45 4.60 12.52 -18.94
CA TYR A 45 4.59 11.52 -17.88
C TYR A 45 4.37 12.20 -16.53
N LEU A 46 3.66 11.53 -15.62
CA LEU A 46 3.71 11.87 -14.21
C LEU A 46 4.93 11.20 -13.58
N ILE A 47 5.70 11.97 -12.82
CA ILE A 47 6.86 11.50 -12.08
C ILE A 47 6.61 11.79 -10.60
N PRO A 48 6.89 10.84 -9.69
CA PRO A 48 6.79 11.10 -8.27
C PRO A 48 7.78 12.15 -7.83
N TYR A 49 7.28 13.11 -7.06
CA TYR A 49 8.05 14.19 -6.49
C TYR A 49 8.40 13.90 -5.03
N CYS A 50 7.40 13.53 -4.23
CA CYS A 50 7.58 13.12 -2.85
C CYS A 50 6.47 12.15 -2.42
N ILE A 51 6.73 11.45 -1.32
CA ILE A 51 5.82 10.54 -0.68
C ILE A 51 5.86 10.77 0.82
N ALA A 52 4.69 11.00 1.41
CA ALA A 52 4.53 11.21 2.84
C ALA A 52 3.69 10.08 3.42
N SER A 53 4.07 9.60 4.59
CA SER A 53 3.35 8.56 5.31
C SER A 53 3.10 8.95 6.75
N THR A 54 1.97 8.48 7.27
CA THR A 54 1.64 8.55 8.70
C THR A 54 1.40 7.15 9.23
N VAL A 55 2.01 6.85 10.36
CA VAL A 55 1.95 5.56 11.03
C VAL A 55 1.14 5.74 12.30
N LYS A 56 0.10 4.93 12.46
CA LYS A 56 -0.65 4.80 13.70
C LYS A 56 -0.24 3.48 14.35
N ILE A 57 0.46 3.58 15.48
CA ILE A 57 0.85 2.46 16.35
C ILE A 57 0.29 2.65 17.76
N ASN A 58 0.48 1.66 18.63
CA ASN A 58 -0.03 1.69 19.99
C ASN A 58 0.57 2.85 20.80
N SER A 59 1.88 3.09 20.63
CA SER A 59 2.60 4.15 21.34
C SER A 59 2.28 5.57 20.87
N GLY A 60 1.65 5.75 19.70
CA GLY A 60 1.34 7.08 19.18
C GLY A 60 1.13 7.15 17.68
N ILE A 61 1.31 8.36 17.15
CA ILE A 61 1.27 8.65 15.71
C ILE A 61 2.57 9.36 15.36
N HIS A 62 3.21 8.91 14.29
CA HIS A 62 4.37 9.59 13.70
C HIS A 62 4.29 9.57 12.18
N SER A 63 5.08 10.43 11.55
CA SER A 63 5.07 10.58 10.09
C SER A 63 6.50 10.61 9.56
N PHE A 64 6.66 10.19 8.32
CA PHE A 64 7.93 10.26 7.58
C PHE A 64 7.67 10.65 6.12
N CYS A 65 8.68 11.25 5.48
CA CYS A 65 8.57 11.75 4.12
C CYS A 65 9.89 11.54 3.37
N TYR A 66 9.77 11.15 2.11
CA TYR A 66 10.88 10.99 1.18
C TYR A 66 10.58 11.74 -0.11
N ASP A 67 11.61 12.29 -0.75
CA ASP A 67 11.45 13.08 -1.96
C ASP A 67 12.61 12.90 -2.93
N ILE A 68 12.42 13.44 -4.14
CA ILE A 68 13.33 13.32 -5.28
C ILE A 68 14.77 13.79 -5.03
N ARG A 69 15.05 14.52 -3.95
CA ARG A 69 16.42 14.92 -3.59
C ARG A 69 17.24 13.73 -3.08
N GLN A 70 16.58 12.66 -2.65
CA GLN A 70 17.21 11.42 -2.20
C GLN A 70 17.26 10.42 -3.35
N VAL A 71 18.41 9.77 -3.55
CA VAL A 71 18.56 8.70 -4.56
C VAL A 71 17.70 7.51 -4.13
N ASP A 72 16.93 6.95 -5.06
CA ASP A 72 16.05 5.79 -4.81
C ASP A 72 15.06 5.99 -3.64
N PHE A 73 14.55 7.22 -3.47
CA PHE A 73 13.71 7.61 -2.33
C PHE A 73 12.44 6.75 -2.15
N LEU A 74 11.89 6.19 -3.24
CA LEU A 74 10.76 5.25 -3.17
C LEU A 74 11.16 3.89 -2.58
N ASP A 75 12.37 3.42 -2.87
CA ASP A 75 12.87 2.17 -2.32
C ASP A 75 13.18 2.35 -0.83
N GLN A 76 13.77 3.49 -0.46
CA GLN A 76 13.95 3.87 0.95
C GLN A 76 12.62 3.99 1.71
N TRP A 77 11.61 4.61 1.09
CA TRP A 77 10.27 4.67 1.65
C TRP A 77 9.66 3.28 1.85
N LEU A 78 9.80 2.38 0.88
CA LEU A 78 9.32 0.99 0.99
C LEU A 78 10.00 0.25 2.14
N ASP A 79 11.32 0.38 2.28
CA ASP A 79 12.06 -0.24 3.38
C ASP A 79 11.56 0.26 4.75
N GLN A 80 11.32 1.58 4.89
CA GLN A 80 10.71 2.14 6.10
C GLN A 80 9.31 1.57 6.35
N VAL A 81 8.46 1.49 5.33
CA VAL A 81 7.12 0.89 5.44
C VAL A 81 7.19 -0.56 5.94
N PHE A 82 8.15 -1.36 5.49
CA PHE A 82 8.32 -2.73 5.95
C PHE A 82 8.77 -2.81 7.42
N GLU A 83 9.66 -1.92 7.87
CA GLU A 83 10.04 -1.87 9.28
C GLU A 83 8.87 -1.48 10.18
N GLU A 84 8.10 -0.45 9.80
CA GLU A 84 6.90 -0.02 10.52
C GLU A 84 5.83 -1.12 10.54
N ALA A 85 5.67 -1.86 9.44
CA ALA A 85 4.75 -2.99 9.37
C ALA A 85 5.10 -4.11 10.37
N LYS A 86 6.39 -4.33 10.67
CA LYS A 86 6.77 -5.29 11.73
C LYS A 86 6.26 -4.85 13.09
N GLN A 87 6.28 -3.54 13.39
CA GLN A 87 5.77 -3.02 14.66
C GLN A 87 4.25 -3.05 14.71
N ILE A 88 3.57 -2.58 13.65
CA ILE A 88 2.10 -2.63 13.56
C ILE A 88 1.57 -4.06 13.68
N LYS A 89 2.27 -5.04 13.10
CA LYS A 89 1.91 -6.45 13.25
C LYS A 89 1.95 -6.92 14.71
N LYS A 90 2.93 -6.44 15.49
CA LYS A 90 3.00 -6.74 16.94
C LYS A 90 1.86 -6.05 17.68
N ASP A 91 1.63 -4.78 17.39
CA ASP A 91 0.63 -3.95 18.07
C ASP A 91 -0.81 -4.43 17.80
N ASN A 92 -1.07 -4.94 16.59
CA ASN A 92 -2.37 -5.51 16.25
C ASN A 92 -2.57 -6.94 16.79
N LYS A 93 -1.55 -7.61 17.35
CA LYS A 93 -1.67 -9.01 17.82
C LYS A 93 -2.73 -9.11 18.91
N TYR A 94 -3.63 -10.09 18.82
CA TYR A 94 -4.62 -10.35 19.86
C TYR A 94 -3.96 -10.93 21.13
N ASP A 95 -4.43 -10.50 22.30
CA ASP A 95 -3.98 -11.05 23.58
C ASP A 95 -4.31 -12.54 23.73
N ASP A 96 -5.47 -12.96 23.22
CA ASP A 96 -5.88 -14.37 23.20
C ASP A 96 -5.31 -15.08 21.96
N GLU A 97 -4.25 -15.86 22.17
CA GLU A 97 -3.59 -16.65 21.12
C GLU A 97 -4.45 -17.78 20.54
N SER A 98 -5.59 -18.10 21.17
CA SER A 98 -6.51 -19.12 20.67
C SER A 98 -7.44 -18.62 19.57
N ILE A 99 -7.47 -17.31 19.30
CA ILE A 99 -8.24 -16.70 18.22
C ILE A 99 -7.40 -16.69 16.94
N PRO A 100 -7.86 -17.31 15.84
CA PRO A 100 -7.19 -17.23 14.55
C PRO A 100 -7.09 -15.77 14.07
N GLN A 101 -5.89 -15.30 13.74
CA GLN A 101 -5.65 -13.90 13.37
C GLN A 101 -5.04 -13.77 11.97
N HIS A 102 -5.47 -12.73 11.25
CA HIS A 102 -4.84 -12.28 10.01
C HIS A 102 -3.65 -11.37 10.31
N TYR A 103 -2.50 -11.66 9.71
CA TYR A 103 -1.25 -10.91 9.91
C TYR A 103 -1.03 -9.79 8.88
N GLU A 104 -2.10 -9.38 8.20
CA GLU A 104 -2.03 -8.33 7.20
C GLU A 104 -1.95 -6.96 7.89
N VAL A 105 -1.01 -6.13 7.45
CA VAL A 105 -0.87 -4.75 7.93
C VAL A 105 -1.55 -3.81 6.93
N PRO A 106 -2.54 -3.01 7.34
CA PRO A 106 -3.18 -2.07 6.43
C PRO A 106 -2.21 -0.95 6.04
N VAL A 107 -2.03 -0.78 4.74
CA VAL A 107 -1.31 0.36 4.14
C VAL A 107 -2.27 1.04 3.18
N ILE A 108 -2.67 2.28 3.51
CA ILE A 108 -3.80 2.97 2.88
C ILE A 108 -3.28 4.20 2.13
N GLY A 109 -3.48 4.21 0.81
CA GLY A 109 -3.14 5.36 -0.02
C GLY A 109 -4.28 6.38 -0.12
N PHE A 110 -4.02 7.65 0.15
CA PHE A 110 -4.93 8.77 -0.13
C PHE A 110 -4.63 9.38 -1.49
N ASN A 111 -5.65 9.85 -2.20
CA ASN A 111 -5.55 10.34 -3.58
C ASN A 111 -4.85 9.36 -4.55
N SER A 112 -4.62 8.12 -4.09
CA SER A 112 -3.87 7.07 -4.76
C SER A 112 -4.74 6.37 -5.78
N ALA A 113 -5.20 7.15 -6.76
CA ALA A 113 -5.74 6.63 -7.99
C ALA A 113 -4.79 5.57 -8.56
N LYS A 114 -5.24 4.83 -9.58
CA LYS A 114 -4.50 3.71 -10.18
C LYS A 114 -3.03 4.01 -10.56
N PHE A 115 -2.65 5.29 -10.69
CA PHE A 115 -1.27 5.75 -10.94
C PHE A 115 -0.33 5.54 -9.75
N ASP A 116 -0.63 6.08 -8.57
CA ASP A 116 0.23 5.99 -7.37
C ASP A 116 0.46 4.54 -6.98
N VAL A 117 -0.61 3.74 -7.06
CA VAL A 117 -0.55 2.29 -6.91
C VAL A 117 0.41 1.70 -7.96
N SER A 118 0.26 2.02 -9.24
CA SER A 118 1.17 1.50 -10.28
C SER A 118 2.64 1.87 -10.07
N LEU A 119 2.91 3.04 -9.48
CA LEU A 119 4.25 3.50 -9.15
C LEU A 119 4.83 2.66 -8.00
N VAL A 120 4.10 2.54 -6.89
CA VAL A 120 4.50 1.68 -5.77
C VAL A 120 4.70 0.24 -6.24
N PHE A 121 3.83 -0.29 -7.10
CA PHE A 121 3.94 -1.64 -7.65
C PHE A 121 5.18 -1.87 -8.52
N LYS A 122 5.68 -0.85 -9.23
CA LYS A 122 6.95 -0.95 -9.97
C LYS A 122 8.12 -1.11 -9.00
N ASN A 123 8.14 -0.33 -7.92
CA ASN A 123 9.19 -0.38 -6.89
C ASN A 123 9.09 -1.63 -5.99
N LEU A 124 7.88 -2.19 -5.79
CA LEU A 124 7.68 -3.45 -5.07
C LEU A 124 8.27 -4.68 -5.81
N LYS A 125 8.53 -4.59 -7.12
CA LYS A 125 9.27 -5.63 -7.87
C LYS A 125 10.79 -5.49 -7.66
N SER A 126 11.22 -5.29 -6.42
CA SER A 126 12.63 -5.25 -6.05
C SER A 126 13.16 -6.67 -5.75
N LYS A 127 14.47 -6.80 -5.50
CA LYS A 127 15.10 -8.10 -5.20
C LYS A 127 14.65 -8.71 -3.87
N ASN A 128 14.12 -7.90 -2.96
CA ASN A 128 13.90 -8.31 -1.57
C ASN A 128 12.45 -8.78 -1.30
N TRP A 129 11.51 -8.46 -2.19
CA TRP A 129 10.08 -8.66 -1.92
C TRP A 129 9.36 -9.23 -3.15
N ARG A 130 8.30 -10.01 -2.90
CA ARG A 130 7.48 -10.61 -3.97
C ARG A 130 6.00 -10.42 -3.66
N ILE A 131 5.26 -9.94 -4.67
CA ILE A 131 3.80 -9.89 -4.62
C ILE A 131 3.25 -11.33 -4.67
N ILE A 132 2.60 -11.76 -3.60
CA ILE A 132 2.03 -13.12 -3.48
C ILE A 132 0.65 -13.19 -4.15
N LYS A 133 -0.14 -12.14 -4.00
CA LYS A 133 -1.50 -12.06 -4.54
C LYS A 133 -1.83 -10.61 -4.87
N HIS A 134 -2.45 -10.38 -6.02
CA HIS A 134 -2.99 -9.09 -6.41
C HIS A 134 -4.51 -9.26 -6.63
N ILE A 135 -5.32 -8.55 -5.84
CA ILE A 135 -6.78 -8.58 -5.95
C ILE A 135 -7.25 -7.23 -6.46
N GLY A 136 -7.86 -7.20 -7.65
CA GLY A 136 -8.32 -5.98 -8.32
C GLY A 136 -7.88 -5.89 -9.78
N ARG A 137 -8.46 -4.97 -10.54
CA ARG A 137 -8.17 -4.76 -11.98
C ARG A 137 -7.47 -3.41 -12.19
N GLY A 138 -6.21 -3.44 -12.58
CA GLY A 138 -5.47 -2.24 -12.97
C GLY A 138 -5.76 -1.88 -14.43
N THR A 139 -6.73 -1.01 -14.69
CA THR A 139 -6.88 -0.42 -16.04
C THR A 139 -6.17 0.93 -16.09
N VAL A 140 -5.22 1.07 -17.01
CA VAL A 140 -4.43 2.28 -17.26
C VAL A 140 -5.20 3.19 -18.21
N ALA A 141 -5.45 4.43 -17.78
CA ALA A 141 -5.32 5.66 -18.57
C ALA A 141 -5.85 6.83 -17.74
N LYS A 142 -4.97 7.75 -17.32
CA LYS A 142 -5.38 9.15 -17.20
C LYS A 142 -5.13 9.74 -18.59
N GLN A 143 -6.23 9.94 -19.31
CA GLN A 143 -6.35 10.62 -20.60
C GLN A 143 -5.62 9.99 -21.79
N ILE A 144 -6.41 9.42 -22.70
CA ILE A 144 -6.07 9.32 -24.13
C ILE A 144 -6.90 10.42 -24.77
N ILE A 145 -6.25 11.43 -25.37
CA ILE A 145 -6.88 12.35 -26.32
C ILE A 145 -6.48 11.87 -27.70
#